data_AF-A0A327ZRX6-F1
#
_entry.id   AF-A0A327ZRX6-F1
#
_cell.length_a   1.000
_cell.length_b   1.000
_cell.length_c   1.000
_cell.angle_alpha   90.00
_cell.angle_beta   90.00
_cell.angle_gamma   90.00
#
_symmetry.space_group_name_H-M   'P 1'
#
loop_
_entity.id
_entity.type
_entity.pdbx_description
1 polymer ?
#
loop_
_entity_poly.entity_id
_entity_poly.type
_entity_poly.pdbx_seq_one_letter_code
_entity_poly.pdbx_strand_id
1 'polypeptide(L)'
;MKLKKENKEYKYYQDGKVLEWVILTRFNPFYISAKIRAKYFYIETLYHLNTSHCIFDENRGVVSVSYPLDRLVLKIIEEKTSCPGMKKNL
;
A
#
# COMPACT_ATOMS: atom_id res chain seq x y z
N MET A 1 2.66 -7.03 -33.28
CA MET A 1 2.70 -6.94 -31.80
C MET A 1 3.61 -8.04 -31.27
N LYS A 2 4.62 -7.73 -30.45
CA LYS A 2 5.51 -8.74 -29.86
C LYS A 2 5.22 -8.86 -28.36
N LEU A 3 4.99 -10.09 -27.90
CA LEU A 3 4.81 -10.43 -26.50
C LEU A 3 6.21 -10.61 -25.88
N LYS A 4 6.53 -9.86 -24.83
CA LYS A 4 7.76 -10.07 -24.04
C LYS A 4 7.40 -10.32 -22.59
N LYS A 5 8.16 -11.21 -21.96
CA LYS A 5 8.03 -11.54 -20.54
C LYS A 5 8.97 -10.67 -19.74
N GLU A 6 8.44 -9.96 -18.75
CA GLU A 6 9.20 -9.09 -17.86
C GLU A 6 8.58 -9.16 -16.46
N ASN A 7 9.39 -9.40 -15.41
CA ASN A 7 8.93 -9.52 -14.03
C ASN A 7 7.70 -10.44 -13.82
N LYS A 8 7.74 -11.66 -14.40
CA LYS A 8 6.67 -12.68 -14.31
C LYS A 8 5.33 -12.32 -14.98
N GLU A 9 5.22 -11.18 -15.65
CA GLU A 9 4.04 -10.81 -16.44
C GLU A 9 4.38 -10.75 -17.94
N TYR A 10 3.39 -11.03 -18.79
CA TYR A 10 3.53 -10.89 -20.24
C TYR A 10 2.96 -9.53 -20.68
N LYS A 11 3.79 -8.71 -21.32
CA LYS A 11 3.38 -7.40 -21.83
C LYS A 11 3.46 -7.39 -23.36
N TYR A 12 2.45 -6.80 -23.99
CA TYR A 12 2.49 -6.45 -25.40
C TYR A 12 3.28 -5.16 -25.57
N TYR A 13 4.41 -5.21 -26.27
CA TYR A 13 5.16 -4.02 -26.65
C TYR A 13 4.71 -3.58 -28.06
N GLN A 14 4.18 -2.36 -28.16
CA GLN A 14 4.13 -1.58 -29.39
C GLN A 14 5.23 -0.52 -29.30
N ASP A 15 5.99 -0.34 -30.37
CA ASP A 15 7.16 0.55 -30.46
C ASP A 15 6.91 1.92 -29.82
N GLY A 16 7.48 2.17 -28.63
CA GLY A 16 7.55 3.46 -27.95
C GLY A 16 6.23 4.15 -27.60
N LYS A 17 5.08 3.63 -28.03
CA LYS A 17 3.76 4.25 -27.86
C LYS A 17 3.04 3.63 -26.67
N VAL A 18 2.74 4.47 -25.68
CA VAL A 18 1.91 4.08 -24.54
C VAL A 18 0.48 3.86 -25.03
N LEU A 19 -0.12 2.73 -24.66
CA LEU A 19 -1.52 2.40 -24.97
C LEU A 19 -2.46 3.43 -24.33
N GLU A 20 -3.50 3.84 -25.05
CA GLU A 20 -4.44 4.89 -24.61
C GLU A 20 -5.11 4.57 -23.26
N TRP A 21 -5.55 3.32 -23.07
CA TRP A 21 -6.13 2.90 -21.80
C TRP A 21 -5.13 2.99 -20.63
N VAL A 22 -3.83 2.80 -20.87
CA VAL A 22 -2.78 2.95 -19.85
C VAL A 22 -2.63 4.41 -19.46
N ILE A 23 -2.72 5.33 -20.42
CA ILE A 23 -2.74 6.78 -20.17
C ILE A 23 -3.92 7.12 -19.27
N LEU A 24 -5.13 6.66 -19.64
CA LEU A 24 -6.37 6.95 -18.94
C LEU A 24 -6.49 6.32 -17.54
N THR A 25 -5.71 5.28 -17.23
CA THR A 25 -5.77 4.59 -15.94
C THR A 25 -4.57 4.89 -15.03
N ARG A 26 -3.35 4.95 -15.57
CA ARG A 26 -2.14 5.21 -14.77
C ARG A 26 -1.85 6.69 -14.59
N PHE A 27 -2.18 7.52 -15.57
CA PHE A 27 -1.83 8.94 -15.58
C PHE A 27 -3.03 9.86 -15.32
N ASN A 28 -4.23 9.30 -15.17
CA ASN A 28 -5.41 10.08 -14.85
C ASN A 28 -5.34 10.60 -13.39
N PRO A 29 -5.46 11.94 -13.20
CA PRO A 29 -5.34 12.57 -11.88
C PRO A 29 -6.38 12.06 -10.87
N PHE A 30 -7.56 11.63 -11.32
CA PHE A 30 -8.58 11.05 -10.45
C PHE A 30 -8.09 9.73 -9.82
N TYR A 31 -7.52 8.83 -10.62
CA TYR A 31 -6.99 7.56 -10.12
C TYR A 31 -5.74 7.76 -9.26
N ILE A 32 -4.88 8.71 -9.62
CA ILE A 32 -3.69 9.04 -8.84
C ILE A 32 -4.10 9.57 -7.46
N SER A 33 -5.01 10.54 -7.40
CA SER A 33 -5.49 11.10 -6.13
C SER A 33 -6.22 10.07 -5.27
N ALA A 34 -7.01 9.18 -5.88
CA ALA A 34 -7.67 8.08 -5.18
C ALA A 34 -6.66 7.11 -4.55
N LYS A 35 -5.60 6.73 -5.27
CA LYS A 35 -4.51 5.89 -4.73
C LYS A 35 -3.76 6.56 -3.60
N ILE A 36 -3.51 7.86 -3.72
CA ILE A 36 -2.88 8.65 -2.65
C ILE A 36 -3.78 8.63 -1.40
N ARG A 37 -5.07 8.92 -1.54
CA ARG A 37 -6.04 8.88 -0.43
C ARG A 37 -6.10 7.49 0.23
N ALA A 38 -6.10 6.42 -0.56
CA ALA A 38 -6.09 5.06 -0.05
C ALA A 38 -4.82 4.76 0.79
N LYS A 39 -3.64 5.26 0.37
CA LYS A 39 -2.42 5.15 1.17
C LYS A 39 -2.49 5.94 2.48
N TYR A 40 -2.99 7.18 2.45
CA TYR A 40 -3.21 7.94 3.68
C TYR A 40 -4.13 7.19 4.65
N PHE A 41 -5.26 6.67 4.15
CA PHE A 41 -6.19 5.88 4.95
C PHE A 41 -5.54 4.62 5.53
N TYR A 42 -4.72 3.92 4.74
CA TYR A 42 -3.98 2.75 5.22
C TYR A 42 -3.00 3.08 6.34
N ILE A 43 -2.29 4.21 6.24
CA ILE A 43 -1.39 4.66 7.32
C ILE A 43 -2.17 5.03 8.58
N GLU A 44 -3.33 5.68 8.45
CA GLU A 44 -4.22 5.98 9.58
C GLU A 44 -4.69 4.69 10.29
N THR A 45 -5.07 3.65 9.54
CA THR A 45 -5.49 2.38 10.14
C THR A 45 -4.35 1.65 10.85
N LEU A 46 -3.10 1.82 10.41
CA LEU A 46 -1.94 1.26 11.11
C LEU A 46 -1.81 1.78 12.54
N TYR A 47 -2.17 3.03 12.83
CA TYR A 47 -2.09 3.57 14.19
C TYR A 47 -3.02 2.86 15.18
N HIS A 48 -4.15 2.31 14.70
CA HIS A 48 -5.10 1.56 15.52
C HIS A 48 -4.65 0.13 15.84
N LEU A 49 -3.65 -0.42 15.14
CA LEU A 49 -3.13 -1.77 15.41
C LEU A 49 -2.41 -1.91 16.76
N ASN A 50 -1.96 -0.80 17.34
CA ASN A 50 -1.37 -0.79 18.68
C ASN A 50 -2.42 -0.70 19.80
N THR A 51 -3.70 -0.48 19.47
CA THR A 51 -4.73 -0.44 20.49
C THR A 51 -4.84 -1.82 21.14
N SER A 52 -4.52 -1.91 22.43
CA SER A 52 -4.61 -3.16 23.18
C SER A 52 -6.06 -3.64 23.24
N HIS A 53 -6.32 -4.82 22.69
CA HIS A 53 -7.60 -5.51 22.79
C HIS A 53 -7.36 -6.96 23.18
N CYS A 54 -8.35 -7.56 23.83
CA CYS A 54 -8.29 -8.96 24.23
C CYS A 54 -9.27 -9.76 23.39
N ILE A 55 -8.82 -10.90 22.85
CA ILE A 55 -9.69 -11.88 22.21
C ILE A 55 -9.81 -13.10 23.10
N PHE A 56 -10.96 -13.77 23.02
CA PHE A 56 -11.15 -15.08 23.64
C PHE A 56 -10.85 -16.16 22.59
N ASP A 57 -9.89 -17.02 22.89
CA ASP A 57 -9.54 -18.21 22.10
C ASP A 57 -9.92 -19.45 22.91
N GLU A 58 -10.75 -20.35 22.36
CA GLU A 58 -11.31 -21.51 23.06
C GLU A 58 -10.23 -22.41 23.69
N ASN A 59 -9.03 -22.44 23.09
CA ASN A 59 -7.91 -23.26 23.56
C ASN A 59 -6.96 -22.54 24.53
N ARG A 60 -6.92 -21.20 24.51
CA ARG A 60 -5.91 -20.39 25.23
C ARG A 60 -6.50 -19.37 26.20
N GLY A 61 -7.82 -19.25 26.25
CA GLY A 61 -8.53 -18.28 27.08
C GLY A 61 -8.41 -16.86 26.54
N VAL A 62 -8.34 -15.88 27.44
CA VAL A 62 -8.26 -14.46 27.08
C VAL A 62 -6.82 -14.09 26.74
N VAL A 63 -6.58 -13.73 25.47
CA VAL A 63 -5.27 -13.34 24.95
C VAL A 63 -5.31 -11.85 24.58
N SER A 64 -4.36 -11.07 25.12
CA SER A 64 -4.14 -9.71 24.66
C SER A 64 -3.45 -9.74 23.30
N VAL A 65 -4.06 -9.09 22.32
CA VAL A 65 -3.55 -8.98 20.94
C VAL A 65 -3.34 -7.51 20.68
N SER A 66 -2.08 -7.09 20.71
CA SER A 66 -1.66 -5.77 20.25
C SER A 66 -0.45 -5.93 19.35
N TYR A 67 -0.35 -5.08 18.34
CA TYR A 67 0.83 -5.07 17.51
C TYR A 67 1.99 -4.38 18.26
N PRO A 68 3.18 -5.00 18.36
CA PRO A 68 4.28 -4.41 19.11
C PRO A 68 4.73 -3.08 18.48
N LEU A 69 4.86 -2.07 19.33
CA LEU A 69 5.21 -0.69 18.97
C LEU A 69 6.45 -0.60 18.06
N ASP A 70 7.53 -1.30 18.40
CA ASP A 70 8.79 -1.23 17.65
C ASP A 70 8.61 -1.67 16.19
N ARG A 71 7.82 -2.72 15.96
CA ARG A 71 7.53 -3.18 14.60
C ARG A 71 6.57 -2.24 13.87
N LEU A 72 5.64 -1.62 14.61
CA LEU A 72 4.65 -0.70 14.06
C LEU A 72 5.33 0.51 13.45
N VAL A 73 6.28 1.08 14.20
CA VAL A 73 7.06 2.25 13.80
C VAL A 73 7.83 1.96 12.52
N LEU A 74 8.54 0.82 12.46
CA LEU A 74 9.26 0.41 11.25
C LEU A 74 8.33 0.33 10.03
N LYS A 75 7.17 -0.31 10.19
CA LYS A 75 6.19 -0.48 9.11
C LYS A 75 5.61 0.85 8.62
N ILE A 76 5.35 1.79 9.53
CA ILE A 76 4.87 3.13 9.18
C ILE A 76 5.95 3.91 8.43
N ILE A 77 7.22 3.79 8.85
CA ILE A 77 8.35 4.45 8.17
C ILE A 77 8.53 3.89 6.75
N GLU A 78 8.47 2.57 6.58
CA GLU A 78 8.53 1.92 5.26
C GLU A 78 7.39 2.40 4.34
N GLU A 79 6.16 2.44 4.83
CA GLU A 79 5.02 2.84 4.00
C GLU A 79 5.06 4.35 3.65
N LYS A 80 5.52 5.20 4.57
CA LYS A 80 5.74 6.64 4.32
C LYS A 80 6.88 6.88 3.33
N THR A 81 7.98 6.14 3.42
CA THR A 81 9.12 6.29 2.48
C THR A 81 8.79 5.80 1.07
N SER A 82 7.90 4.80 0.95
CA SER A 82 7.34 4.31 -0.32
C SER A 82 6.52 5.36 -1.08
N CYS A 83 6.06 6.43 -0.42
CA CYS A 83 5.34 7.55 -1.06
C CYS A 83 6.12 8.88 -0.92
N PRO A 84 6.94 9.28 -1.93
CA PRO A 84 7.79 10.46 -1.84
C PRO A 84 7.06 11.78 -1.56
N GLY A 85 5.76 11.85 -1.89
CA GLY A 85 4.92 13.04 -1.67
C GLY A 85 4.56 13.30 -0.20
N MET A 86 4.66 12.31 0.69
CA MET A 86 4.32 12.45 2.11
C MET A 86 5.46 13.00 2.97
N LYS A 87 6.67 13.17 2.40
CA LYS A 87 7.87 13.60 3.12
C LYS A 87 7.84 15.05 3.63
N LYS A 88 6.90 15.88 3.16
CA LYS A 88 6.92 17.34 3.40
C LYS A 88 6.29 17.81 4.72
N ASN A 89 5.65 16.93 5.48
CA ASN A 89 4.88 17.30 6.68
C ASN A 89 5.49 16.78 7.99
N LEU A 90 6.82 16.77 8.09
CA LEU A 90 7.56 16.44 9.32
C LEU A 90 8.34 17.67 9.78
#